data_AF-A0A2D9SQS2-F1
#
_entry.id   AF-A0A2D9SQS2-F1
#
_cell.length_a   1.000
_cell.length_b   1.000
_cell.length_c   1.000
_cell.angle_alpha   90.00
_cell.angle_beta   90.00
_cell.angle_gamma   90.00
#
_symmetry.space_group_name_H-M   'P 1'
#
loop_
_entity.id
_entity.type
_entity.pdbx_description
1 polymer ?
#
loop_
_entity_poly.entity_id
_entity_poly.type
_entity_poly.pdbx_seq_one_letter_code
_entity_poly.pdbx_strand_id
1 'polypeptide(L)'
;MNQNPEVSDFSTIVAEATPAGRGGIGIIRLSGPDVVVIGTALVGELPDKRVAVTRLFKTADGSVIDQGLVLYFQGPASFTGEDVLELHGHGGPVVMSILLRRCIELGARQARPGEFS
;
A
#
# COMPACT_ATOMS: atom_id res chain seq x y z
N MET A 1 -13.00 -19.92 25.79
CA MET A 1 -12.31 -18.62 25.93
C MET A 1 -11.78 -18.25 24.56
N ASN A 2 -12.61 -17.59 23.74
CA ASN A 2 -12.18 -17.12 22.42
C ASN A 2 -11.95 -15.61 22.55
N GLN A 3 -10.73 -15.23 22.91
CA GLN A 3 -10.31 -13.85 22.75
C GLN A 3 -9.97 -13.65 21.28
N ASN A 4 -10.93 -13.10 20.54
CA ASN A 4 -10.67 -12.53 19.23
C ASN A 4 -9.71 -11.36 19.47
N PRO A 5 -8.51 -11.32 18.87
CA PRO A 5 -7.61 -10.19 19.09
C PRO A 5 -8.34 -8.94 18.58
N GLU A 6 -8.52 -7.96 19.44
CA GLU A 6 -9.10 -6.67 19.07
C GLU A 6 -8.30 -6.12 17.88
N VAL A 7 -8.94 -6.01 16.73
CA VAL A 7 -8.37 -5.33 15.57
C VAL A 7 -8.20 -3.88 16.03
N SER A 8 -6.95 -3.48 16.29
CA SER A 8 -6.65 -2.11 16.64
C SER A 8 -7.12 -1.19 15.52
N ASP A 9 -7.98 -0.22 15.85
CA ASP A 9 -8.41 0.85 14.92
C ASP A 9 -7.22 1.73 14.47
N PHE A 10 -6.01 1.48 14.98
CA PHE A 10 -4.77 2.20 14.68
C PHE A 10 -3.77 1.43 13.79
N SER A 11 -4.18 0.33 13.13
CA SER A 11 -3.28 -0.41 12.23
C SER A 11 -3.24 0.18 10.82
N THR A 12 -2.11 0.08 10.11
CA THR A 12 -2.07 0.41 8.68
C THR A 12 -2.96 -0.49 7.85
N ILE A 13 -3.84 0.11 7.04
CA ILE A 13 -4.74 -0.58 6.13
C ILE A 13 -4.22 -0.55 4.69
N VAL A 14 -4.59 -1.54 3.88
CA VAL A 14 -4.28 -1.63 2.46
C VAL A 14 -5.45 -2.14 1.63
N ALA A 15 -5.64 -1.58 0.43
CA ALA A 15 -6.56 -2.12 -0.57
C ALA A 15 -6.15 -1.73 -1.99
N GLU A 16 -6.72 -2.42 -2.98
CA GLU A 16 -6.74 -1.93 -4.35
C GLU A 16 -7.73 -0.74 -4.44
N ALA A 17 -7.23 0.43 -4.85
CA ALA A 17 -8.00 1.66 -4.99
C ALA A 17 -8.62 1.83 -6.39
N THR A 18 -8.25 0.95 -7.33
CA THR A 18 -8.85 0.84 -8.66
C THR A 18 -9.87 -0.29 -8.72
N PRO A 19 -10.85 -0.25 -9.64
CA PRO A 19 -11.75 -1.39 -9.86
C PRO A 19 -10.97 -2.66 -10.24
N ALA A 20 -11.36 -3.79 -9.65
CA ALA A 20 -10.75 -5.08 -9.96
C ALA A 20 -10.92 -5.43 -11.46
N GLY A 21 -9.88 -6.01 -12.05
CA GLY A 21 -9.91 -6.46 -13.44
C GLY A 21 -8.58 -6.26 -14.15
N ARG A 22 -8.64 -6.13 -15.47
CA ARG A 22 -7.48 -5.77 -16.29
C ARG A 22 -7.58 -4.29 -16.67
N GLY A 23 -6.57 -3.52 -16.29
CA GLY A 23 -6.39 -2.13 -16.70
C GLY A 23 -4.93 -1.86 -17.09
N GLY A 24 -4.67 -0.71 -17.70
CA GLY A 24 -3.29 -0.27 -17.94
C GLY A 24 -2.53 -0.03 -16.64
N ILE A 25 -3.23 0.53 -15.63
CA ILE A 25 -2.69 0.84 -14.30
C ILE A 25 -3.64 0.29 -13.24
N GLY A 26 -3.06 -0.23 -12.16
CA GLY A 26 -3.75 -0.55 -10.91
C GLY A 26 -3.06 0.17 -9.74
N ILE A 27 -3.84 0.54 -8.73
CA ILE A 27 -3.34 1.30 -7.58
C ILE A 27 -3.56 0.49 -6.30
N ILE A 28 -2.48 0.21 -5.57
CA ILE A 28 -2.54 -0.25 -4.19
C ILE A 28 -2.36 0.97 -3.28
N ARG A 29 -3.32 1.22 -2.38
CA ARG A 29 -3.28 2.31 -1.41
C ARG A 29 -3.10 1.77 0.00
N LEU A 30 -2.18 2.37 0.75
CA LEU A 30 -1.99 2.15 2.17
C LEU A 30 -2.33 3.43 2.96
N SER A 31 -2.87 3.30 4.17
CA SER A 31 -3.08 4.40 5.14
C SER A 31 -2.77 3.93 6.55
N GLY A 32 -2.06 4.75 7.34
CA GLY A 32 -1.86 4.51 8.78
C GLY A 32 -0.40 4.66 9.25
N PRO A 33 -0.11 4.32 10.51
CA PRO A 33 1.16 4.68 11.16
C PRO A 33 2.40 3.96 10.61
N ASP A 34 2.26 2.77 10.04
CA ASP A 34 3.38 1.97 9.52
C ASP A 34 3.64 2.18 8.03
N VAL A 35 2.97 3.15 7.39
CA VAL A 35 3.10 3.40 5.95
C VAL A 35 4.54 3.66 5.52
N VAL A 36 5.31 4.42 6.31
CA VAL A 36 6.71 4.70 6.01
C VAL A 36 7.55 3.42 6.08
N VAL A 37 7.37 2.61 7.12
CA VAL A 37 8.11 1.36 7.34
C VAL A 37 7.81 0.35 6.22
N ILE A 38 6.53 0.13 5.93
CA ILE A 38 6.07 -0.79 4.87
C ILE A 38 6.55 -0.30 3.50
N GLY A 39 6.39 1.00 3.24
CA GLY A 39 6.84 1.63 1.99
C GLY A 39 8.33 1.45 1.75
N THR A 40 9.16 1.78 2.74
CA THR A 40 10.62 1.61 2.68
C THR A 40 11.01 0.15 2.45
N ALA A 41 10.37 -0.80 3.12
CA ALA A 41 10.64 -2.23 2.91
C ALA A 41 10.25 -2.73 1.50
N LEU A 42 9.23 -2.11 0.88
CA LEU A 42 8.74 -2.49 -0.45
C LEU A 42 9.56 -1.86 -1.58
N VAL A 43 9.92 -0.57 -1.46
CA VAL A 43 10.48 0.23 -2.57
C VAL A 43 11.87 0.81 -2.31
N GLY A 44 12.45 0.54 -1.14
CA GLY A 44 13.71 1.11 -0.66
C GLY A 44 13.47 2.48 -0.03
N GLU A 45 13.57 3.54 -0.80
CA GLU A 45 13.39 4.91 -0.30
C GLU A 45 12.08 5.51 -0.83
N LEU A 46 11.26 6.02 0.09
CA LEU A 46 10.05 6.77 -0.26
C LEU A 46 10.41 8.12 -0.88
N PRO A 47 9.63 8.61 -1.85
CA PRO A 47 9.81 9.95 -2.37
C PRO A 47 9.52 11.02 -1.31
N ASP A 48 9.98 12.24 -1.61
CA ASP A 48 9.45 13.43 -0.99
C ASP A 48 7.92 13.48 -1.09
N LYS A 49 7.28 14.06 -0.07
CA LYS A 49 5.83 14.19 0.00
C LYS A 49 5.27 14.83 -1.28
N ARG A 50 4.27 14.19 -1.88
CA ARG A 50 3.58 14.61 -3.11
C ARG A 50 4.48 14.71 -4.34
N VAL A 51 5.64 14.05 -4.34
CA VAL A 51 6.49 13.88 -5.52
C VAL A 51 6.31 12.46 -6.05
N ALA A 52 5.91 12.34 -7.32
CA ALA A 52 5.81 11.04 -7.98
C ALA A 52 7.19 10.61 -8.48
N VAL A 53 7.62 9.42 -8.09
CA VAL A 53 8.88 8.82 -8.55
C VAL A 53 8.67 7.39 -8.99
N THR A 54 9.46 6.92 -9.95
CA THR A 54 9.46 5.50 -10.33
C THR A 54 10.33 4.70 -9.35
N ARG A 55 9.83 3.55 -8.92
CA ARG A 55 10.57 2.56 -8.10
C ARG A 55 10.27 1.14 -8.56
N LEU A 56 11.18 0.24 -8.21
CA LEU A 56 10.93 -1.19 -8.25
C LEU A 56 10.20 -1.61 -6.97
N PHE A 57 9.15 -2.40 -7.10
CA PHE A 57 8.45 -3.01 -5.98
C PHE A 57 9.06 -4.39 -5.74
N LYS A 58 9.43 -4.68 -4.49
CA LYS A 58 10.24 -5.87 -4.18
C LYS A 58 9.55 -6.83 -3.22
N THR A 59 9.79 -8.11 -3.41
CA THR A 59 9.45 -9.17 -2.46
C THR A 59 10.42 -9.16 -1.26
N ALA A 60 10.22 -10.08 -0.31
CA ALA A 60 11.11 -10.23 0.84
C ALA A 60 12.53 -10.69 0.47
N ASP A 61 12.70 -11.45 -0.62
CA ASP A 61 14.02 -11.92 -1.10
C ASP A 61 14.71 -10.92 -2.04
N GLY A 62 14.06 -9.79 -2.32
CA GLY A 62 14.59 -8.74 -3.19
C GLY A 62 14.27 -8.91 -4.67
N SER A 63 13.59 -9.99 -5.08
CA SER A 63 13.06 -10.12 -6.45
C SER A 63 12.03 -9.02 -6.76
N VAL A 64 11.98 -8.62 -8.04
CA VAL A 64 11.10 -7.56 -8.52
C VAL A 64 9.70 -8.13 -8.76
N ILE A 65 8.70 -7.51 -8.15
CA ILE A 65 7.27 -7.76 -8.39
C ILE A 65 6.82 -6.98 -9.63
N ASP A 66 7.13 -5.68 -9.65
CA ASP A 66 6.77 -4.75 -10.72
C ASP A 66 7.63 -3.48 -10.65
N GLN A 67 7.53 -2.62 -11.66
CA GLN A 67 8.06 -1.26 -11.67
C GLN A 67 6.91 -0.28 -11.87
N GLY A 68 6.79 0.71 -10.98
CA GLY A 68 5.65 1.63 -10.99
C GLY A 68 5.97 2.98 -10.36
N LEU A 69 4.96 3.86 -10.35
CA LEU A 69 5.05 5.14 -9.64
C LEU A 69 4.70 4.94 -8.16
N VAL A 70 5.42 5.66 -7.32
CA VAL A 70 5.19 5.75 -5.89
C VAL A 70 4.83 7.18 -5.57
N LEU A 71 3.76 7.37 -4.80
CA LEU A 71 3.33 8.67 -4.31
C LEU A 71 3.06 8.60 -2.82
N TYR A 72 3.80 9.39 -2.05
CA TYR A 72 3.68 9.46 -0.60
C TYR A 72 2.98 10.76 -0.17
N PHE A 73 1.99 10.65 0.70
CA PHE A 73 1.30 11.76 1.32
C PHE A 73 1.49 11.67 2.83
N GLN A 74 2.21 12.65 3.39
CA GLN A 74 2.36 12.75 4.83
C GLN A 74 1.07 13.30 5.48
N GLY A 75 0.61 12.67 6.56
CA GLY A 75 -0.46 13.19 7.40
C GLY A 75 -0.07 14.53 8.05
N PRO A 76 -1.03 15.42 8.37
CA PRO A 76 -2.47 15.32 8.12
C PRO A 76 -2.89 15.72 6.69
N ALA A 77 -1.94 16.02 5.81
CA ALA A 77 -2.20 16.53 4.46
C ALA A 77 -2.42 15.40 3.43
N SER A 78 -3.28 14.44 3.77
CA SER A 78 -3.62 13.25 2.97
C SER A 78 -5.14 13.07 2.87
N PHE A 79 -5.60 12.04 2.15
CA PHE A 79 -7.03 11.72 2.02
C PHE A 79 -7.66 11.29 3.36
N THR A 80 -6.95 10.50 4.16
CA THR A 80 -7.45 9.93 5.43
C THR A 80 -7.07 10.79 6.65
N GLY A 81 -6.17 11.77 6.47
CA GLY A 81 -5.54 12.50 7.58
C GLY A 81 -4.35 11.76 8.21
N GLU A 82 -4.06 10.53 7.79
CA GLU A 82 -2.87 9.77 8.21
C GLU A 82 -1.78 9.81 7.13
N ASP A 83 -0.65 9.16 7.37
CA ASP A 83 0.29 8.87 6.29
C ASP A 83 -0.37 7.94 5.27
N VAL A 84 -0.25 8.26 3.97
CA VAL A 84 -0.81 7.49 2.86
C VAL A 84 0.26 7.23 1.81
N LEU A 85 0.30 6.00 1.31
CA LEU A 85 1.17 5.60 0.20
C LEU A 85 0.33 5.01 -0.92
N GLU A 86 0.58 5.46 -2.14
CA GLU A 86 0.00 4.87 -3.35
C GLU A 86 1.09 4.25 -4.21
N LEU A 87 0.84 3.03 -4.65
CA LEU A 87 1.69 2.23 -5.54
C LEU A 87 0.93 2.04 -6.85
N HIS A 88 1.40 2.69 -7.90
CA HIS A 88 0.79 2.71 -9.22
C HIS A 88 1.57 1.75 -10.12
N GLY A 89 1.10 0.51 -10.22
CA GLY A 89 1.72 -0.54 -11.02
C GLY A 89 0.92 -0.91 -12.26
N HIS A 90 1.38 -1.90 -13.01
CA HIS A 90 0.62 -2.45 -14.13
C HIS A 90 -0.69 -3.09 -13.65
N GLY A 91 -1.83 -2.70 -14.24
CA GLY A 91 -3.17 -3.11 -13.80
C GLY A 91 -3.55 -4.57 -14.12
N GLY A 92 -2.59 -5.50 -14.09
CA GLY A 92 -2.83 -6.92 -14.21
C GLY A 92 -3.22 -7.54 -12.86
N PRO A 93 -4.24 -8.40 -12.78
CA PRO A 93 -4.75 -8.92 -11.52
C PRO A 93 -3.71 -9.74 -10.72
N VAL A 94 -2.78 -10.39 -11.42
CA VAL A 94 -1.68 -11.15 -10.78
C VAL A 94 -0.73 -10.20 -10.05
N VAL A 95 -0.31 -9.10 -10.69
CA VAL A 95 0.61 -8.12 -10.11
C VAL A 95 -0.05 -7.41 -8.93
N MET A 96 -1.32 -6.99 -9.07
CA MET A 96 -2.07 -6.35 -7.97
C MET A 96 -2.22 -7.29 -6.78
N SER A 97 -2.52 -8.57 -7.02
CA SER A 97 -2.62 -9.57 -5.95
C SER A 97 -1.29 -9.78 -5.19
N ILE A 98 -0.17 -9.85 -5.92
CA ILE A 98 1.16 -10.00 -5.30
C ILE A 98 1.53 -8.75 -4.49
N LEU A 99 1.29 -7.54 -5.01
CA LEU A 99 1.57 -6.29 -4.28
C LEU A 99 0.70 -6.14 -3.02
N LEU A 100 -0.60 -6.40 -3.13
CA LEU A 100 -1.51 -6.38 -1.98
C LEU A 100 -1.03 -7.35 -0.89
N ARG A 101 -0.73 -8.59 -1.28
CA ARG A 101 -0.22 -9.62 -0.35
C ARG A 101 1.09 -9.19 0.28
N ARG A 102 2.01 -8.61 -0.51
CA ARG A 102 3.29 -8.13 0.00
C ARG A 102 3.13 -7.03 1.05
N CYS A 103 2.17 -6.12 0.86
CA CYS A 103 1.84 -5.11 1.87
C CYS A 103 1.32 -5.74 3.17
N ILE A 104 0.49 -6.79 3.05
CA ILE A 104 -0.04 -7.53 4.20
C ILE A 104 1.08 -8.28 4.95
N GLU A 105 1.99 -8.93 4.21
CA GLU A 105 3.18 -9.59 4.78
C GLU A 105 4.11 -8.62 5.53
N LEU A 106 4.08 -7.34 5.16
CA LEU A 106 4.86 -6.27 5.81
C LEU A 106 4.15 -5.64 7.02
N GLY A 107 2.92 -6.06 7.34
CA GLY A 107 2.20 -5.63 8.55
C GLY A 107 0.91 -4.84 8.29
N ALA A 108 0.57 -4.52 7.04
CA ALA A 108 -0.74 -3.94 6.76
C ALA A 108 -1.86 -4.97 6.95
N ARG A 109 -3.07 -4.52 7.27
CA ARG A 109 -4.28 -5.34 7.16
C ARG A 109 -5.11 -4.92 5.95
N GLN A 110 -5.92 -5.82 5.42
CA GLN A 110 -6.85 -5.45 4.37
C GLN A 110 -7.90 -4.46 4.91
N ALA A 111 -8.15 -3.39 4.16
CA ALA A 111 -9.16 -2.39 4.52
C ALA A 111 -10.58 -2.98 4.40
N ARG A 112 -11.47 -2.54 5.28
CA ARG A 112 -12.91 -2.78 5.20
C ARG A 112 -13.54 -1.84 4.16
N PRO A 113 -14.73 -2.19 3.62
CA PRO A 113 -15.45 -1.28 2.73
C PRO A 113 -15.68 0.09 3.38
N GLY A 114 -15.25 1.15 2.70
CA GLY A 114 -15.40 2.53 3.15
C GLY A 114 -14.38 3.01 4.19
N GLU A 115 -13.42 2.19 4.62
CA GLU A 115 -12.54 2.50 5.76
C GLU A 115 -11.48 3.60 5.51
N PHE A 116 -11.28 4.01 4.25
CA PHE A 116 -10.45 5.17 3.93
C PHE A 116 -11.21 6.51 4.08
N SER A 117 -12.47 6.52 4.53
CA SER A 117 -13.32 7.72 4.58
C SER A 117 -13.92 7.96 5.95
#